data_AF-A0AAV5VV41-F1
#
_entry.id   AF-A0AAV5VV41-F1
#
_cell.length_a   1.000
_cell.length_b   1.000
_cell.length_c   1.000
_cell.angle_alpha   90.00
_cell.angle_beta   90.00
_cell.angle_gamma   90.00
#
_symmetry.space_group_name_H-M   'P 1'
#
loop_
_entity.id
_entity.type
_entity.pdbx_description
1 polymer ?
#
loop_
_entity_poly.entity_id
_entity_poly.type
_entity_poly.pdbx_seq_one_letter_code
_entity_poly.pdbx_strand_id
1 'polypeptide(L)'
;FRNDLTQLQTILGKKKFLVADEPTAVDCTAMGLFGSAYYAIPSSRYYVHDLIDSAEFASLKEYLERNKDRLFGDKFCNDLI
;
A
#
# COMPACT_ATOMS: atom_id res chain seq x y z
N PHE A 1 -8.89 6.51 -8.57
CA PHE A 1 -8.33 6.07 -7.28
C PHE A 1 -9.15 4.98 -6.60
N ARG A 2 -10.42 5.18 -6.21
CA ARG A 2 -11.21 4.11 -5.55
C ARG A 2 -11.28 2.81 -6.37
N ASN A 3 -11.63 2.90 -7.64
CA ASN A 3 -11.66 1.73 -8.54
C ASN A 3 -10.29 1.05 -8.64
N ASP A 4 -9.20 1.81 -8.67
CA ASP A 4 -7.84 1.27 -8.75
C ASP A 4 -7.49 0.49 -7.47
N LEU A 5 -7.84 1.02 -6.29
CA LEU A 5 -7.71 0.31 -5.02
C LEU A 5 -8.58 -0.96 -4.99
N THR A 6 -9.80 -0.91 -5.52
CA THR A 6 -10.69 -2.08 -5.61
C THR A 6 -10.09 -3.16 -6.49
N GLN A 7 -9.51 -2.80 -7.64
CA GLN A 7 -8.86 -3.74 -8.54
C GLN A 7 -7.59 -4.31 -7.92
N LEU A 8 -6.78 -3.48 -7.27
CA LEU A 8 -5.56 -3.93 -6.58
C LEU A 8 -5.89 -4.92 -5.46
N GLN A 9 -6.90 -4.63 -4.65
CA GLN A 9 -7.39 -5.54 -3.62
C GLN A 9 -7.92 -6.85 -4.22
N THR A 10 -8.59 -6.77 -5.36
CA THR A 10 -9.11 -7.95 -6.08
C THR A 10 -7.97 -8.84 -6.59
N ILE A 11 -6.92 -8.24 -7.16
CA ILE A 11 -5.71 -8.94 -7.63
C ILE A 11 -4.96 -9.58 -6.46
N LEU A 12 -4.81 -8.84 -5.37
CA LEU A 12 -4.19 -9.31 -4.13
C LEU A 12 -4.95 -10.50 -3.55
N GLY A 13 -6.28 -10.38 -3.46
CA GLY A 13 -7.16 -11.39 -2.88
C GLY A 13 -6.72 -11.75 -1.46
N LYS A 14 -6.32 -13.02 -1.26
CA LYS A 14 -5.79 -13.54 0.01
C LYS A 14 -4.25 -13.71 0.03
N LYS A 15 -3.57 -13.26 -1.03
CA LYS A 15 -2.12 -13.43 -1.18
C LYS A 15 -1.36 -12.40 -0.34
N LYS A 16 -0.11 -12.71 -0.03
CA LYS A 16 0.80 -11.79 0.66
C LYS A 16 1.39 -10.73 -0.28
N PHE A 17 1.64 -11.13 -1.53
CA PHE A 17 2.17 -10.30 -2.62
C PHE A 17 1.30 -10.43 -3.86
N LEU A 18 1.45 -9.50 -4.81
CA LEU A 18 0.52 -9.38 -5.94
C LEU A 18 0.62 -10.55 -6.93
N VAL A 19 1.84 -11.02 -7.24
CA VAL A 19 2.06 -11.95 -8.36
C VAL A 19 2.81 -13.22 -7.97
N ALA A 20 3.68 -13.18 -6.97
CA ALA A 20 4.51 -14.31 -6.55
C ALA A 20 4.43 -14.56 -5.03
N ASP A 21 5.20 -15.53 -4.54
CA ASP A 21 5.27 -15.84 -3.09
C ASP A 21 6.29 -14.97 -2.34
N GLU A 22 7.08 -14.16 -3.06
CA GLU A 22 8.03 -13.16 -2.52
C GLU A 22 7.82 -11.81 -3.24
N PRO A 23 8.28 -10.67 -2.66
CA PRO A 23 8.12 -9.36 -3.28
C PRO A 23 8.76 -9.29 -4.66
N THR A 24 8.06 -8.64 -5.59
CA THR A 24 8.54 -8.40 -6.95
C THR A 24 8.54 -6.91 -7.29
N ALA A 25 9.02 -6.55 -8.48
CA ALA A 25 8.91 -5.19 -9.00
C ALA A 25 7.45 -4.70 -9.07
N VAL A 26 6.47 -5.60 -9.15
CA VAL A 26 5.05 -5.26 -9.13
C VAL A 26 4.64 -4.71 -7.76
N ASP A 27 5.11 -5.33 -6.68
CA ASP A 27 4.87 -4.86 -5.31
C ASP A 27 5.55 -3.51 -5.05
N CYS A 28 6.79 -3.35 -5.51
CA CYS A 28 7.49 -2.06 -5.44
C CYS A 28 6.72 -0.96 -6.19
N THR A 29 6.18 -1.27 -7.37
CA THR A 29 5.39 -0.31 -8.17
C THR A 29 4.08 0.05 -7.47
N ALA A 30 3.38 -0.93 -6.90
CA ALA A 30 2.16 -0.68 -6.14
C ALA A 30 2.43 0.16 -4.89
N MET A 31 3.52 -0.11 -4.16
CA MET A 31 3.96 0.70 -3.03
C MET A 31 4.34 2.12 -3.45
N GLY A 32 5.04 2.29 -4.57
CA GLY A 32 5.41 3.60 -5.10
C GLY A 32 4.20 4.46 -5.48
N LEU A 33 3.12 3.85 -5.98
CA LEU A 33 1.92 4.57 -6.41
C LEU A 33 0.89 4.78 -5.29
N PHE A 34 0.53 3.70 -4.58
CA PHE A 34 -0.55 3.73 -3.58
C PHE A 34 -0.01 4.00 -2.18
N GLY A 35 1.17 3.44 -1.86
CA GLY A 35 1.86 3.72 -0.61
C GLY A 35 2.23 5.20 -0.53
N SER A 36 2.81 5.79 -1.56
CA SER A 36 3.10 7.24 -1.56
C SER A 36 1.83 8.09 -1.35
N ALA A 37 0.72 7.76 -2.01
CA ALA A 37 -0.54 8.49 -1.83
C ALA A 37 -1.08 8.44 -0.38
N TYR A 38 -0.76 7.37 0.37
CA TYR A 38 -1.18 7.18 1.76
C TYR A 38 -0.16 7.67 2.80
N TYR A 39 1.14 7.61 2.49
CA TYR A 39 2.21 7.87 3.46
C TYR A 39 2.99 9.17 3.21
N ALA A 40 2.91 9.78 2.01
CA ALA A 40 3.83 10.87 1.62
C ALA A 40 3.75 12.11 2.50
N ILE A 41 2.58 12.44 3.06
CA ILE A 41 2.42 13.64 3.90
C ILE A 41 1.61 13.26 5.16
N PRO A 42 2.27 12.78 6.22
CA PRO A 42 1.61 12.27 7.43
C PRO A 42 0.72 13.30 8.15
N SER A 43 1.01 14.60 7.97
CA SER A 43 0.23 15.71 8.54
C SER A 43 -1.03 16.05 7.74
N SER A 44 -1.18 15.49 6.55
CA SER A 44 -2.33 15.72 5.68
C SER A 44 -3.24 14.51 5.68
N ARG A 45 -4.56 14.75 5.69
CA ARG A 45 -5.56 13.70 5.52
C ARG A 45 -6.39 14.01 4.29
N TYR A 46 -6.37 13.07 3.35
CA TYR A 46 -7.12 13.12 2.09
C TYR A 46 -8.06 11.92 1.99
N TYR A 47 -9.00 11.95 1.05
CA TYR A 47 -9.96 10.88 0.79
C TYR A 47 -9.35 9.47 0.67
N VAL A 48 -8.13 9.35 0.13
CA VAL A 48 -7.42 8.07 0.05
C VAL A 48 -7.14 7.45 1.42
N HIS A 49 -6.90 8.27 2.45
CA HIS A 49 -6.69 7.81 3.81
C HIS A 49 -7.98 7.22 4.38
N ASP A 50 -9.11 7.91 4.20
CA ASP A 50 -10.41 7.42 4.66
C ASP A 50 -10.81 6.11 3.96
N LEU A 51 -10.48 5.99 2.66
CA LEU A 51 -10.67 4.73 1.93
C LEU A 51 -9.80 3.61 2.48
N ILE A 52 -8.48 3.80 2.58
CA ILE A 52 -7.54 2.76 3.03
C ILE A 52 -7.77 2.39 4.50
N ASP A 53 -8.17 3.33 5.35
CA ASP A 53 -8.51 3.08 6.76
C ASP A 53 -9.88 2.39 6.95
N SER A 54 -10.71 2.31 5.90
CA SER A 54 -12.04 1.72 5.99
C SER A 54 -12.00 0.18 6.08
N ALA A 55 -13.07 -0.40 6.62
CA ALA A 55 -13.24 -1.86 6.65
C ALA A 55 -13.26 -2.49 5.24
N GLU A 56 -13.68 -1.74 4.21
CA GLU A 56 -13.71 -2.21 2.82
C GLU A 56 -12.32 -2.54 2.29
N PHE A 57 -11.29 -1.80 2.71
CA PHE A 57 -9.92 -1.91 2.21
C PHE A 57 -8.93 -2.45 3.24
N ALA A 58 -9.41 -3.09 4.31
CA ALA A 58 -8.57 -3.58 5.39
C ALA A 58 -7.44 -4.52 4.89
N SER A 59 -7.75 -5.42 3.96
CA SER A 59 -6.75 -6.35 3.41
C SER A 59 -5.64 -5.63 2.62
N LEU A 60 -6.00 -4.53 1.94
CA LEU A 60 -5.04 -3.71 1.22
C LEU A 60 -4.19 -2.88 2.19
N LYS A 61 -4.78 -2.35 3.27
CA LYS A 61 -4.02 -1.67 4.33
C LYS A 61 -3.00 -2.61 4.98
N GLU A 62 -3.40 -3.83 5.32
CA GLU A 62 -2.47 -4.83 5.84
C GLU A 62 -1.35 -5.17 4.85
N TYR A 63 -1.65 -5.22 3.55
CA TYR A 63 -0.64 -5.38 2.51
C TYR A 63 0.36 -4.23 2.47
N LEU A 64 -0.12 -2.97 2.52
CA LEU A 64 0.73 -1.79 2.53
C LEU A 64 1.65 -1.77 3.75
N GLU A 65 1.12 -2.01 4.95
CA GLU A 65 1.92 -2.04 6.19
C GLU A 65 2.99 -3.15 6.16
N ARG A 66 2.64 -4.38 5.71
CA ARG A 66 3.62 -5.46 5.60
C ARG A 66 4.74 -5.16 4.61
N ASN A 67 4.40 -4.60 3.45
CA ASN A 67 5.40 -4.32 2.41
C ASN A 67 6.23 -3.09 2.75
N LYS A 68 5.67 -2.12 3.47
CA LYS A 68 6.41 -1.00 4.06
C LYS A 68 7.58 -1.51 4.89
N ASP A 69 7.31 -2.37 5.86
CA ASP A 69 8.32 -2.91 6.77
C ASP A 69 9.31 -3.83 6.05
N ARG A 70 8.84 -4.66 5.11
CA ARG A 70 9.69 -5.65 4.44
C ARG A 70 10.57 -5.07 3.33
N LEU A 71 10.09 -4.06 2.59
CA LEU A 71 10.84 -3.44 1.50
C LEU A 71 11.73 -2.30 1.95
N PHE A 72 11.29 -1.52 2.94
CA PHE A 72 11.95 -0.29 3.34
C PHE A 72 12.44 -0.32 4.80
N GLY A 73 11.83 -1.15 5.66
CA GLY A 73 12.15 -1.21 7.09
C GLY A 73 12.15 0.19 7.72
N ASP A 74 13.15 0.47 8.54
CA ASP A 74 13.30 1.77 9.24
C ASP A 74 13.54 2.96 8.29
N LYS A 75 13.79 2.73 6.99
CA LYS A 75 14.08 3.81 6.02
C LYS A 75 12.84 4.47 5.43
N PHE A 76 11.67 3.88 5.62
CA PHE A 76 10.44 4.30 4.94
C PHE A 76 10.03 5.76 5.18
N CYS A 77 10.44 6.37 6.30
CA CYS A 77 10.12 7.76 6.65
C CYS A 77 11.31 8.73 6.58
N ASN A 78 12.53 8.24 6.31
CA ASN A 78 13.73 9.10 6.25
C ASN A 78 14.08 9.56 4.83
N ASP A 79 13.61 8.85 3.80
CA ASP A 79 13.98 9.11 2.39
C ASP A 79 12.81 9.70 1.56
N LEU A 80 11.64 9.94 2.18
CA LEU A 80 10.41 10.40 1.52
C LEU A 80 10.01 11.85 1.88
N ILE A 81 10.84 12.57 2.66
CA ILE A 81 10.71 13.99 3.00
C ILE A 81 12.02 14.71 2.71
#